data_AF-A0A973WB54-F1
#
_entry.id   AF-A0A973WB54-F1
#
_cell.length_a   1.000
_cell.length_b   1.000
_cell.length_c   1.000
_cell.angle_alpha   90.00
_cell.angle_beta   90.00
_cell.angle_gamma   90.00
#
_symmetry.space_group_name_H-M   'P 1'
#
loop_
_entity.id
_entity.type
_entity.pdbx_description
1 polymer ?
#
loop_
_entity_poly.entity_id
_entity_poly.type
_entity_poly.pdbx_seq_one_letter_code
_entity_poly.pdbx_strand_id
1 'polypeptide(L)'
;MEQIELRTLFRFYDEEVNKYLKEDRFVPDKDQALKTVSQAIYWGVMLFDFCRKSNNQRFDNHIMDCKLSGLKKGIIYARNRVTHQFPHLLKITDGAILSAPLPSPFFEIAWKNIDELPDPDPKYDSQSQRDRYTENLAGIPVRFAFDQLNDLFLKILEDENF
;
A
#
# COMPACT_ATOMS: atom_id res chain seq x y z
N MET A 1 -23.14 5.25 -11.54
CA MET A 1 -22.58 3.88 -11.59
C MET A 1 -21.18 3.87 -10.98
N GLU A 2 -20.29 4.75 -11.45
CA GLU A 2 -18.91 4.88 -10.95
C GLU A 2 -18.78 5.15 -9.43
N GLN A 3 -19.63 6.00 -8.84
CA GLN A 3 -19.63 6.26 -7.40
C GLN A 3 -19.98 5.03 -6.53
N ILE A 4 -20.85 4.14 -7.01
CA ILE A 4 -21.19 2.89 -6.29
C ILE A 4 -20.01 1.93 -6.34
N GLU A 5 -19.35 1.84 -7.50
CA GLU A 5 -18.17 1.00 -7.70
C GLU A 5 -16.98 1.50 -6.86
N LEU A 6 -16.75 2.81 -6.83
CA LEU A 6 -15.73 3.45 -6.00
C LEU A 6 -15.91 3.11 -4.51
N ARG A 7 -17.13 3.29 -3.99
CA ARG A 7 -17.47 2.94 -2.59
C ARG A 7 -17.27 1.46 -2.30
N THR A 8 -17.61 0.60 -3.27
CA THR A 8 -17.43 -0.85 -3.13
C THR A 8 -15.96 -1.24 -3.08
N LEU A 9 -15.14 -0.69 -3.98
CA LEU A 9 -13.69 -0.92 -4.01
C LEU A 9 -13.01 -0.38 -2.75
N PHE A 10 -13.40 0.81 -2.29
CA PHE A 10 -12.89 1.35 -1.03
C PHE A 10 -13.25 0.47 0.16
N ARG A 11 -14.48 -0.05 0.23
CA ARG A 11 -14.87 -0.97 1.30
C ARG A 11 -13.98 -2.23 1.33
N PHE A 12 -13.71 -2.85 0.18
CA PHE A 12 -12.81 -4.01 0.13
C PHE A 12 -11.39 -3.68 0.57
N TYR A 13 -10.88 -2.50 0.19
CA TYR A 13 -9.58 -2.02 0.64
C TYR A 13 -9.56 -1.77 2.17
N ASP A 14 -10.54 -1.03 2.69
CA ASP A 14 -10.64 -0.65 4.10
C ASP A 14 -10.87 -1.85 5.02
N GLU A 15 -11.64 -2.87 4.58
CA GLU A 15 -11.82 -4.13 5.31
C GLU A 15 -10.47 -4.83 5.55
N GLU A 16 -9.63 -4.99 4.53
CA GLU A 16 -8.32 -5.65 4.66
C GLU A 16 -7.33 -4.80 5.46
N VAL A 17 -7.31 -3.48 5.25
CA VAL A 17 -6.46 -2.56 6.03
C VAL A 17 -6.83 -2.60 7.51
N ASN A 18 -8.12 -2.49 7.84
CA ASN A 18 -8.58 -2.54 9.22
C ASN A 18 -8.28 -3.88 9.87
N LYS A 19 -8.48 -4.99 9.15
CA LYS A 19 -8.16 -6.32 9.64
C LYS A 19 -6.66 -6.44 9.99
N TYR A 20 -5.77 -5.96 9.11
CA TYR A 20 -4.34 -5.93 9.42
C TYR A 20 -4.02 -5.04 10.62
N LEU A 21 -4.55 -3.80 10.64
CA LEU A 21 -4.19 -2.80 11.64
C LEU A 21 -4.76 -3.05 13.03
N LYS A 22 -5.88 -3.79 13.15
CA LYS A 22 -6.57 -4.02 14.42
C LYS A 22 -6.43 -5.44 14.93
N GLU A 23 -6.15 -6.41 14.06
CA GLU A 23 -6.19 -7.84 14.39
C GLU A 23 -4.89 -8.55 13.99
N ASP A 24 -4.66 -8.74 12.68
CA ASP A 24 -3.66 -9.71 12.20
C ASP A 24 -2.21 -9.37 12.61
N ARG A 25 -1.88 -8.08 12.78
CA ARG A 25 -0.54 -7.66 13.25
C ARG A 25 -0.25 -7.95 14.72
N PHE A 26 -1.27 -8.33 15.51
CA PHE A 26 -1.14 -8.57 16.94
C PHE A 26 -1.24 -10.06 17.31
N VAL A 27 -1.48 -10.93 16.32
CA VAL A 27 -1.51 -12.38 16.51
C VAL A 27 -0.23 -13.02 15.97
N PRO A 28 0.24 -14.16 16.50
CA PRO A 28 1.49 -14.78 16.05
C PRO A 28 1.51 -15.29 14.59
N ASP A 29 0.38 -15.33 13.91
CA ASP A 29 0.25 -15.84 12.54
C ASP A 29 0.73 -14.81 11.51
N LYS A 30 2.03 -14.84 11.25
CA LYS A 30 2.70 -13.96 10.29
C LYS A 30 2.25 -14.19 8.84
N ASP A 31 1.89 -15.42 8.48
CA ASP A 31 1.47 -15.76 7.12
C ASP A 31 0.08 -15.19 6.84
N GLN A 32 -0.82 -15.27 7.81
CA GLN A 32 -2.14 -14.62 7.72
C GLN A 32 -1.99 -13.10 7.62
N ALA A 33 -1.13 -12.47 8.42
CA ALA A 33 -0.86 -11.03 8.31
C ALA A 33 -0.28 -10.63 6.94
N LEU A 34 0.69 -11.40 6.42
CA LEU A 34 1.28 -11.16 5.10
C LEU A 34 0.23 -11.28 3.99
N LYS A 35 -0.67 -12.27 4.08
CA LYS A 35 -1.79 -12.45 3.15
C LYS A 35 -2.73 -11.24 3.17
N THR A 36 -3.17 -10.82 4.35
CA THR A 36 -4.08 -9.66 4.51
C THR A 36 -3.44 -8.39 3.97
N VAL A 37 -2.16 -8.13 4.26
CA VAL A 37 -1.44 -6.98 3.68
C VAL A 37 -1.35 -7.07 2.16
N SER A 38 -1.10 -8.26 1.61
CA SER A 38 -1.05 -8.46 0.16
C SER A 38 -2.40 -8.18 -0.51
N GLN A 39 -3.51 -8.56 0.15
CA GLN A 39 -4.86 -8.25 -0.31
C GLN A 39 -5.17 -6.75 -0.21
N ALA A 40 -4.78 -6.10 0.89
CA ALA A 40 -4.91 -4.65 1.04
C ALA A 40 -4.15 -3.88 -0.05
N ILE A 41 -2.90 -4.26 -0.35
CA ILE A 41 -2.13 -3.63 -1.44
C ILE A 41 -2.80 -3.86 -2.80
N TYR A 42 -3.28 -5.08 -3.06
CA TYR A 42 -4.01 -5.39 -4.30
C TYR A 42 -5.23 -4.47 -4.47
N TRP A 43 -6.08 -4.37 -3.46
CA TRP A 43 -7.26 -3.50 -3.51
C TRP A 43 -6.89 -2.02 -3.59
N GLY A 44 -5.84 -1.58 -2.88
CA GLY A 44 -5.33 -0.22 -2.95
C GLY A 44 -4.86 0.13 -4.36
N VAL A 45 -4.13 -0.76 -5.04
CA VAL A 45 -3.71 -0.59 -6.44
C VAL A 45 -4.91 -0.56 -7.39
N MET A 46 -5.90 -1.43 -7.19
CA MET A 46 -7.14 -1.44 -7.99
C MET A 46 -7.91 -0.14 -7.84
N LEU A 47 -8.05 0.38 -6.62
CA LEU A 47 -8.70 1.66 -6.33
C LEU A 47 -7.93 2.82 -6.95
N PHE A 48 -6.60 2.78 -6.88
CA PHE A 48 -5.71 3.75 -7.52
C PHE A 48 -5.91 3.79 -9.05
N ASP A 49 -5.95 2.62 -9.69
CA ASP A 49 -6.17 2.50 -11.13
C ASP A 49 -7.60 2.90 -11.53
N PHE A 50 -8.60 2.61 -10.70
CA PHE A 50 -9.98 3.05 -10.91
C PHE A 50 -10.06 4.58 -10.89
N CYS A 51 -9.62 5.23 -9.80
CA CYS A 51 -9.64 6.70 -9.68
C CYS A 51 -8.91 7.39 -10.83
N ARG A 52 -7.77 6.85 -11.24
CA ARG A 52 -6.99 7.36 -12.38
C ARG A 52 -7.75 7.25 -13.70
N LYS A 53 -8.50 6.16 -13.93
CA LYS A 53 -9.25 5.96 -15.18
C LYS A 53 -10.55 6.76 -15.20
N SER A 54 -11.25 6.88 -14.08
CA SER A 54 -12.52 7.61 -14.00
C SER A 54 -12.31 9.10 -14.16
N ASN A 55 -11.33 9.69 -13.44
CA ASN A 55 -11.08 11.13 -13.52
C ASN A 55 -9.61 11.49 -13.20
N ASN A 56 -8.71 11.25 -14.15
CA ASN A 56 -7.26 11.42 -13.94
C ASN A 56 -6.86 12.80 -13.40
N GLN A 57 -7.42 13.88 -13.97
CA GLN A 57 -7.06 15.24 -13.57
C GLN A 57 -7.46 15.51 -12.11
N ARG A 58 -8.67 15.12 -11.72
CA ARG A 58 -9.16 15.35 -10.37
C ARG A 58 -8.44 14.47 -9.36
N PHE A 59 -8.15 13.23 -9.73
CA PHE A 59 -7.33 12.33 -8.93
C PHE A 59 -5.91 12.89 -8.72
N ASP A 60 -5.28 13.45 -9.76
CA ASP A 60 -3.98 14.09 -9.65
C ASP A 60 -4.02 15.33 -8.74
N ASN A 61 -5.10 16.11 -8.76
CA ASN A 61 -5.28 17.22 -7.82
C ASN A 61 -5.32 16.73 -6.36
N HIS A 62 -6.12 15.69 -6.06
CA HIS A 62 -6.17 15.09 -4.72
C HIS A 62 -4.79 14.53 -4.27
N ILE A 63 -4.03 13.91 -5.17
CA ILE A 63 -2.66 13.45 -4.90
C ILE A 63 -1.74 14.62 -4.54
N MET A 64 -1.85 15.75 -5.24
CA MET A 64 -1.05 16.94 -4.98
C MET A 64 -1.43 17.60 -3.65
N ASP A 65 -2.73 17.73 -3.37
CA ASP A 65 -3.25 18.33 -2.14
C ASP A 65 -2.85 17.51 -0.90
N CYS A 66 -2.86 16.19 -1.02
CA CYS A 66 -2.38 15.28 0.03
C CYS A 66 -0.84 15.13 0.04
N LYS A 67 -0.11 15.78 -0.88
CA LYS A 67 1.35 15.67 -1.04
C LYS A 67 1.85 14.22 -1.25
N LEU A 68 1.04 13.37 -1.86
CA LEU A 68 1.32 11.93 -2.03
C LEU A 68 1.99 11.58 -3.36
N SER A 69 2.55 12.55 -4.07
CA SER A 69 3.19 12.32 -5.38
C SER A 69 4.35 11.32 -5.30
N GLY A 70 5.12 11.34 -4.21
CA GLY A 70 6.20 10.36 -3.94
C GLY A 70 5.64 8.96 -3.71
N LEU A 71 4.65 8.84 -2.81
CA LEU A 71 3.98 7.58 -2.50
C LEU A 71 3.35 6.94 -3.74
N LYS A 72 2.61 7.72 -4.55
CA LYS A 72 2.04 7.30 -5.84
C LYS A 72 3.11 6.66 -6.73
N LYS A 73 4.22 7.36 -6.96
CA LYS A 73 5.30 6.88 -7.82
C LYS A 73 5.97 5.63 -7.25
N GLY A 74 6.16 5.56 -5.94
CA GLY A 74 6.69 4.38 -5.26
C GLY A 74 5.79 3.16 -5.42
N ILE A 75 4.47 3.29 -5.22
CA ILE A 75 3.52 2.18 -5.36
C ILE A 75 3.48 1.69 -6.82
N ILE A 76 3.48 2.61 -7.79
CA ILE A 76 3.55 2.26 -9.21
C ILE A 76 4.83 1.49 -9.52
N TYR A 77 5.98 1.97 -9.01
CA TYR A 77 7.25 1.26 -9.16
C TYR A 77 7.14 -0.17 -8.61
N ALA A 78 6.68 -0.33 -7.37
CA ALA A 78 6.58 -1.61 -6.69
C ALA A 78 5.66 -2.59 -7.44
N ARG A 79 4.47 -2.13 -7.84
CA ARG A 79 3.52 -2.91 -8.65
C ARG A 79 4.16 -3.41 -9.94
N ASN A 80 4.90 -2.57 -10.65
CA ASN A 80 5.52 -2.95 -11.92
C ASN A 80 6.60 -4.04 -11.77
N ARG A 81 7.10 -4.30 -10.54
CA ARG A 81 8.03 -5.39 -10.25
C ARG A 81 7.35 -6.74 -10.08
N VAL A 82 6.07 -6.76 -9.71
CA VAL A 82 5.33 -7.99 -9.43
C VAL A 82 3.97 -7.88 -10.07
N THR A 83 3.81 -8.44 -11.27
CA THR A 83 2.59 -8.25 -12.07
C THR A 83 1.32 -8.51 -11.25
N HIS A 84 1.31 -9.47 -10.31
CA HIS A 84 0.31 -9.60 -9.23
C HIS A 84 0.84 -10.32 -7.96
N GLN A 85 2.17 -10.50 -7.83
CA GLN A 85 2.79 -11.29 -6.76
C GLN A 85 3.20 -10.40 -5.57
N PHE A 86 2.24 -9.68 -4.98
CA PHE A 86 2.50 -8.69 -3.91
C PHE A 86 3.31 -9.19 -2.70
N PRO A 87 3.21 -10.47 -2.27
CA PRO A 87 4.09 -10.97 -1.20
C PRO A 87 5.58 -10.80 -1.51
N HIS A 88 5.99 -10.79 -2.78
CA HIS A 88 7.40 -10.62 -3.15
C HIS A 88 7.93 -9.20 -2.91
N LEU A 89 7.05 -8.20 -2.69
CA LEU A 89 7.43 -6.83 -2.34
C LEU A 89 7.64 -6.61 -0.85
N LEU A 90 7.31 -7.62 -0.03
CA LEU A 90 7.14 -7.48 1.39
C LEU A 90 8.12 -8.36 2.15
N LYS A 91 8.50 -7.92 3.33
CA LYS A 91 9.24 -8.71 4.31
C LYS A 91 8.56 -8.61 5.66
N ILE A 92 8.64 -9.71 6.41
CA ILE A 92 8.30 -9.70 7.82
C ILE A 92 9.55 -9.22 8.55
N THR A 93 9.44 -8.08 9.23
CA THR A 93 10.48 -7.62 10.15
C THR A 93 10.09 -8.07 11.54
N ASP A 94 10.92 -8.90 12.15
CA ASP A 94 10.80 -9.17 13.59
C ASP A 94 11.08 -7.85 14.32
N GLY A 95 10.17 -7.48 15.22
CA GLY A 95 10.35 -6.34 16.10
C GLY A 95 11.48 -6.59 17.09
N ALA A 96 11.85 -5.55 17.83
CA ALA A 96 12.93 -5.64 18.81
C ALA A 96 12.72 -6.86 19.73
N ILE A 97 13.75 -7.71 19.85
CA ILE A 97 13.83 -8.72 20.91
C ILE A 97 13.99 -7.93 22.21
N LEU A 98 12.87 -7.68 22.88
CA LEU A 98 12.87 -7.02 24.17
C LEU A 98 13.07 -8.08 25.26
N SER A 99 13.87 -7.75 26.26
CA SER A 99 14.18 -8.64 27.39
C SER A 99 12.96 -9.01 28.23
N ALA A 100 11.83 -8.33 28.02
CA ALA A 100 10.55 -8.61 28.66
C ALA A 100 9.56 -9.19 27.62
N PRO A 101 8.81 -10.24 27.96
CA PRO A 101 7.75 -10.75 27.11
C PRO A 101 6.68 -9.68 26.96
N LEU A 102 6.53 -9.16 25.74
CA LEU A 102 5.39 -8.32 25.40
C LEU A 102 4.15 -9.19 25.22
N PRO A 103 2.96 -8.68 25.56
CA PRO A 103 1.71 -9.44 25.48
C PRO A 103 1.31 -9.82 24.04
N SER A 104 2.04 -9.38 23.02
CA SER A 104 1.82 -9.69 21.62
C SER A 104 3.17 -9.79 20.89
N PRO A 105 3.34 -10.73 19.93
CA PRO A 105 4.55 -10.80 19.11
C PRO A 105 4.70 -9.51 18.32
N PHE A 106 5.79 -8.79 18.57
CA PHE A 106 6.13 -7.62 17.78
C PHE A 106 6.73 -8.09 16.46
N PHE A 107 5.94 -8.11 15.40
CA PHE A 107 6.44 -8.09 14.03
C PHE A 107 5.73 -6.98 13.27
N GLU A 108 6.34 -6.55 12.18
CA GLU A 108 5.74 -5.64 11.21
C GLU A 108 5.89 -6.24 9.83
N ILE A 109 4.91 -5.98 8.96
CA ILE A 109 5.07 -6.19 7.53
C ILE A 109 5.62 -4.89 6.94
N ALA A 110 6.77 -4.96 6.29
CA ALA A 110 7.43 -3.82 5.69
C ALA A 110 7.64 -4.04 4.19
N TRP A 111 7.75 -2.95 3.45
CA TRP A 111 8.25 -3.00 2.08
C TRP A 111 9.71 -3.45 2.10
N LYS A 112 10.06 -4.31 1.15
CA LYS A 112 11.45 -4.71 0.92
C LYS A 112 12.32 -3.52 0.54
N ASN A 113 13.62 -3.63 0.77
CA ASN A 113 14.57 -2.69 0.20
C ASN A 113 14.66 -2.94 -1.31
N ILE A 114 15.18 -1.95 -2.02
CA ILE A 114 15.20 -1.96 -3.48
C ILE A 114 16.02 -3.11 -4.08
N ASP A 115 17.10 -3.48 -3.42
CA ASP A 115 18.01 -4.57 -3.75
C ASP A 115 17.40 -5.96 -3.49
N GLU A 116 16.30 -6.02 -2.73
CA GLU A 116 15.57 -7.26 -2.42
C GLU A 116 14.34 -7.47 -3.34
N LEU A 117 14.05 -6.53 -4.26
CA LEU A 117 12.92 -6.63 -5.18
C LEU A 117 13.27 -7.48 -6.41
N PRO A 118 12.34 -8.33 -6.92
CA PRO A 118 12.57 -9.12 -8.14
C PRO A 118 12.82 -8.22 -9.33
N ASP A 119 13.75 -8.54 -10.23
CA ASP A 119 14.28 -7.68 -11.32
C ASP A 119 13.24 -6.86 -12.10
N PRO A 120 13.60 -5.65 -12.58
CA PRO A 120 12.66 -4.81 -13.32
C PRO A 120 12.37 -5.43 -14.67
N ASP A 121 11.13 -5.33 -15.12
CA ASP A 121 10.86 -5.42 -16.56
C ASP A 121 11.49 -4.19 -17.25
N PRO A 122 12.38 -4.38 -18.25
CA PRO A 122 13.05 -3.29 -18.95
C PRO A 122 12.09 -2.24 -19.52
N LYS A 123 10.85 -2.62 -19.81
CA LYS A 123 9.81 -1.71 -20.34
C LYS A 123 9.31 -0.71 -19.29
N TYR A 124 9.43 -1.03 -18.01
CA TYR A 124 8.87 -0.26 -16.90
C TYR A 124 9.96 0.28 -15.95
N ASP A 125 11.24 0.12 -16.30
CA ASP A 125 12.34 0.62 -15.50
C ASP A 125 12.44 2.15 -15.60
N SER A 126 12.25 2.83 -14.47
CA SER A 126 12.22 4.28 -14.38
C SER A 126 12.99 4.73 -13.15
N GLN A 127 14.14 5.37 -13.37
CA GLN A 127 14.98 5.87 -12.27
C GLN A 127 14.22 6.85 -11.36
N SER A 128 13.38 7.72 -11.92
CA SER A 128 12.58 8.63 -11.08
C SER A 128 11.59 7.89 -10.18
N GLN A 129 10.95 6.83 -10.66
CA GLN A 129 10.03 6.03 -9.83
C GLN A 129 10.80 5.19 -8.80
N ARG A 130 11.98 4.71 -9.19
CA ARG A 130 12.94 4.02 -8.33
C ARG A 130 13.37 4.86 -7.13
N ASP A 131 13.74 6.12 -7.38
CA ASP A 131 14.14 7.05 -6.32
C ASP A 131 12.97 7.29 -5.35
N ARG A 132 11.75 7.47 -5.88
CA ARG A 132 10.56 7.65 -5.03
C ARG A 132 10.19 6.42 -4.22
N TYR A 133 10.38 5.21 -4.76
CA TYR A 133 10.23 3.98 -3.98
C TYR A 133 11.23 3.94 -2.83
N THR A 134 12.49 4.25 -3.11
CA THR A 134 13.57 4.26 -2.11
C THR A 134 13.29 5.27 -0.99
N GLU A 135 12.85 6.47 -1.35
CA GLU A 135 12.55 7.54 -0.40
C GLU A 135 11.29 7.31 0.45
N ASN A 136 10.24 6.70 -0.12
CA ASN A 136 8.90 6.72 0.47
C ASN A 136 8.39 5.35 0.91
N LEU A 137 9.00 4.25 0.47
CA LEU A 137 8.52 2.89 0.76
C LEU A 137 9.62 1.94 1.26
N ALA A 138 10.81 1.93 0.66
CA ALA A 138 11.83 0.92 0.95
C ALA A 138 12.15 0.79 2.45
N GLY A 139 11.96 -0.43 2.99
CA GLY A 139 12.20 -0.72 4.41
C GLY A 139 11.17 -0.16 5.39
N ILE A 140 10.17 0.59 4.90
CA ILE A 140 9.16 1.25 5.73
C ILE A 140 8.00 0.26 6.02
N PRO A 141 7.45 0.24 7.24
CA PRO A 141 6.24 -0.52 7.55
C PRO A 141 5.06 -0.13 6.65
N VAL A 142 4.34 -1.12 6.12
CA VAL A 142 3.25 -0.90 5.16
C VAL A 142 2.13 -0.03 5.71
N ARG A 143 1.91 -0.07 7.03
CA ARG A 143 0.87 0.72 7.72
C ARG A 143 0.98 2.22 7.45
N PHE A 144 2.19 2.77 7.32
CA PHE A 144 2.36 4.19 7.04
C PHE A 144 1.89 4.57 5.63
N ALA A 145 2.00 3.65 4.67
CA ALA A 145 1.42 3.85 3.35
C ALA A 145 -0.11 3.71 3.41
N PHE A 146 -0.64 2.75 4.19
CA PHE A 146 -2.08 2.59 4.36
C PHE A 146 -2.75 3.79 4.99
N ASP A 147 -2.16 4.40 6.02
CA ASP A 147 -2.68 5.62 6.65
C ASP A 147 -2.85 6.74 5.62
N GLN A 148 -1.79 7.00 4.82
CA GLN A 148 -1.81 8.02 3.77
C GLN A 148 -2.80 7.73 2.64
N LEU A 149 -2.91 6.46 2.24
CA LEU A 149 -3.85 6.04 1.20
C LEU A 149 -5.30 6.10 1.69
N ASN A 150 -5.57 5.74 2.95
CA ASN A 150 -6.90 5.89 3.55
C ASN A 150 -7.34 7.35 3.54
N ASP A 151 -6.49 8.27 4.00
CA ASP A 151 -6.79 9.70 3.98
C ASP A 151 -7.09 10.22 2.58
N LEU A 152 -6.32 9.77 1.58
CA LEU A 152 -6.56 10.12 0.18
C LEU A 152 -7.92 9.62 -0.32
N PHE A 153 -8.22 8.33 -0.12
CA PHE A 153 -9.42 7.72 -0.67
C PHE A 153 -10.69 8.19 0.05
N LEU A 154 -10.62 8.49 1.35
CA LEU A 154 -11.71 9.13 2.08
C LEU A 154 -12.03 10.50 1.50
N LYS A 155 -11.02 11.35 1.26
CA LYS A 155 -11.23 12.66 0.61
C LYS A 155 -11.86 12.53 -0.79
N ILE A 156 -11.44 11.53 -1.55
CA ILE A 156 -12.03 11.23 -2.87
C ILE A 156 -13.50 10.80 -2.74
N LEU A 157 -13.86 10.03 -1.70
CA LEU A 157 -15.24 9.60 -1.45
C LEU A 157 -16.16 10.70 -0.94
N GLU A 158 -15.61 11.67 -0.21
CA GLU A 158 -16.32 12.86 0.28
C GLU A 158 -16.56 13.88 -0.84
N ASP A 159 -15.79 13.78 -1.92
CA ASP A 159 -15.94 14.62 -3.09
C ASP A 159 -17.12 14.15 -3.96
N GLU A 160 -18.29 14.78 -3.76
CA GLU A 160 -19.54 14.46 -4.47
C GLU A 160 -19.45 14.57 -5.99
N ASN A 161 -18.45 15.31 -6.50
CA ASN A 161 -18.26 15.53 -7.92
C ASN A 161 -17.12 14.67 -8.51
N PHE A 162 -16.58 13.72 -7.73
CA PHE A 162 -15.53 12.82 -8.22
C PHE A 162 -16.05 11.85 -9.27
#